data_AF-A0A850SL87-F1
#
_entry.id   AF-A0A850SL87-F1
#
_cell.length_a   1.000
_cell.length_b   1.000
_cell.length_c   1.000
_cell.angle_alpha   90.00
_cell.angle_beta   90.00
_cell.angle_gamma   90.00
#
_symmetry.space_group_name_H-M   'P 1'
#
loop_
_entity.id
_entity.type
_entity.pdbx_description
1 polymer ?
#
loop_
_entity_poly.entity_id
_entity_poly.type
_entity_poly.pdbx_seq_one_letter_code
_entity_poly.pdbx_strand_id
1 'polypeptide(L)'
;MAEEKKSSVRGRLKRIVATTAPALAEALGGPLAGKAIGKISRAIFGRDDADESAIEEALKSASPEQILALKRAEAEFATAMRNAEVEEERIAAGDRASARARQTALDDRTPAALGGLIVAGFFLVLAVMVARRLPEGAETEFSIMLGALATMTAAVVNYYFGSSAGSREKTRMLVDGGEEQARK
;
A
#
# COMPACT_ATOMS: atom_id res chain seq x y z
N MET A 1 -13.62 23.22 19.70
CA MET A 1 -14.85 22.51 20.11
C MET A 1 -15.52 21.74 18.96
N ALA A 2 -15.67 22.29 17.74
CA ALA A 2 -16.32 21.57 16.64
C ALA A 2 -15.51 20.35 16.11
N GLU A 3 -14.18 20.50 15.94
CA GLU A 3 -13.31 19.39 15.49
C GLU A 3 -13.19 18.26 16.50
N GLU A 4 -13.16 18.59 17.79
CA GLU A 4 -13.05 17.62 18.88
C GLU A 4 -14.30 16.73 18.98
N LYS A 5 -15.48 17.33 18.78
CA LYS A 5 -16.75 16.61 18.71
C LYS A 5 -16.81 15.69 17.49
N LYS A 6 -16.32 16.15 16.34
CA LYS A 6 -16.28 15.38 15.08
C LYS A 6 -15.32 14.19 15.17
N SER A 7 -14.14 14.39 15.78
CA SER A 7 -13.18 13.31 16.07
C SER A 7 -13.79 12.21 16.97
N SER A 8 -14.53 12.62 18.00
CA SER A 8 -15.24 11.70 18.90
C SER A 8 -16.32 10.86 18.18
N VAL A 9 -17.09 11.48 17.28
CA VAL A 9 -18.10 10.79 16.43
C VAL A 9 -17.44 9.79 15.49
N ARG A 10 -16.36 10.17 14.79
CA ARG A 10 -15.61 9.27 13.89
C ARG A 10 -15.05 8.05 14.61
N GLY A 11 -14.57 8.22 15.84
CA GLY A 11 -14.09 7.11 16.66
C GLY A 11 -15.19 6.08 16.98
N ARG A 12 -16.43 6.53 17.19
CA ARG A 12 -17.58 5.64 17.40
C ARG A 12 -18.01 4.96 16.10
N LEU A 13 -18.13 5.72 15.02
CA LEU A 13 -18.40 5.19 13.67
C LEU A 13 -17.41 4.08 13.30
N LYS A 14 -16.12 4.33 13.47
CA LYS A 14 -15.07 3.35 13.19
C LYS A 14 -15.32 2.02 13.94
N ARG A 15 -15.70 2.05 15.22
CA ARG A 15 -15.97 0.84 15.99
C ARG A 15 -17.19 0.07 15.49
N ILE A 16 -18.26 0.77 15.12
CA ILE A 16 -19.49 0.14 14.61
C ILE A 16 -19.24 -0.49 13.23
N VAL A 17 -18.52 0.22 12.37
CA VAL A 17 -18.27 -0.18 10.98
C VAL A 17 -17.19 -1.26 10.88
N ALA A 18 -16.22 -1.31 11.80
CA ALA A 18 -15.08 -2.24 11.74
C ALA A 18 -15.45 -3.72 11.64
N THR A 19 -16.58 -4.14 12.22
CA THR A 19 -17.03 -5.54 12.17
C THR A 19 -17.65 -5.94 10.84
N THR A 20 -18.25 -4.97 10.14
CA THR A 20 -19.06 -5.22 8.94
C THR A 20 -18.36 -4.76 7.66
N ALA A 21 -17.51 -3.73 7.77
CA ALA A 21 -16.83 -3.06 6.68
C ALA A 21 -15.44 -2.54 7.14
N PRO A 22 -14.46 -3.45 7.32
CA PRO A 22 -13.16 -3.13 7.91
C PRO A 22 -12.33 -2.12 7.10
N ALA A 23 -12.32 -2.18 5.77
CA ALA A 23 -11.54 -1.26 4.93
C ALA A 23 -12.12 0.17 5.00
N LEU A 24 -13.44 0.31 4.99
CA LEU A 24 -14.08 1.61 5.23
C LEU A 24 -13.77 2.12 6.65
N ALA A 25 -13.76 1.25 7.66
CA ALA A 25 -13.42 1.63 9.03
C ALA A 25 -11.95 2.06 9.21
N GLU A 26 -11.02 1.43 8.50
CA GLU A 26 -9.62 1.86 8.45
C GLU A 26 -9.50 3.23 7.80
N ALA A 27 -10.15 3.42 6.65
CA ALA A 27 -10.15 4.68 5.91
C ALA A 27 -10.72 5.85 6.72
N LEU A 28 -11.68 5.62 7.63
CA LEU A 28 -12.21 6.63 8.56
C LEU A 28 -11.16 7.25 9.49
N GLY A 29 -10.08 6.53 9.78
CA GLY A 29 -8.96 7.02 10.60
C GLY A 29 -7.80 7.60 9.80
N GLY A 30 -7.90 7.58 8.47
CA GLY A 30 -6.81 7.93 7.56
C GLY A 30 -7.12 9.12 6.66
N PRO A 31 -6.24 9.42 5.69
CA PRO A 31 -6.40 10.53 4.75
C PRO A 31 -7.65 10.40 3.85
N LEU A 32 -8.22 9.20 3.75
CA LEU A 32 -9.41 8.91 2.95
C LEU A 32 -10.72 9.00 3.76
N ALA A 33 -10.70 9.51 5.00
CA ALA A 33 -11.86 9.53 5.89
C ALA A 33 -13.10 10.19 5.27
N GLY A 34 -12.91 11.31 4.55
CA GLY A 34 -14.01 12.00 3.87
C GLY A 34 -14.68 11.14 2.78
N LYS A 35 -13.88 10.40 1.99
CA LYS A 35 -14.41 9.48 0.96
C LYS A 35 -15.11 8.28 1.59
N ALA A 36 -14.57 7.75 2.69
CA ALA A 36 -15.18 6.65 3.43
C ALA A 36 -16.55 7.05 3.99
N ILE A 37 -16.65 8.24 4.62
CA ILE A 37 -17.93 8.78 5.10
C ILE A 37 -18.93 8.93 3.97
N GLY A 38 -18.52 9.50 2.83
CA GLY A 38 -19.40 9.65 1.67
C GLY A 38 -19.92 8.30 1.14
N LYS A 39 -19.06 7.27 1.08
CA LYS A 39 -19.45 5.91 0.68
C LYS A 39 -20.44 5.27 1.66
N ILE A 40 -20.20 5.40 2.96
CA ILE A 40 -21.11 4.91 4.01
C ILE A 40 -22.45 5.66 3.94
N SER A 41 -22.41 6.99 3.80
CA SER A 41 -23.59 7.83 3.64
C SER A 41 -24.43 7.39 2.45
N ARG A 42 -23.79 7.14 1.29
CA ARG A 42 -24.48 6.66 0.08
C ARG A 42 -25.14 5.31 0.32
N ALA A 43 -24.46 4.38 0.99
CA ALA A 43 -24.98 3.04 1.25
C ALA A 43 -26.23 3.06 2.14
N ILE A 44 -26.29 3.98 3.12
CA ILE A 44 -27.37 4.03 4.12
C ILE A 44 -28.51 4.95 3.70
N PHE A 45 -28.19 6.11 3.13
CA PHE A 45 -29.13 7.19 2.84
C PHE A 45 -29.30 7.50 1.35
N GLY A 46 -28.52 6.88 0.46
CA GLY A 46 -28.56 7.15 -0.98
C GLY A 46 -27.95 8.50 -1.40
N ARG A 47 -27.28 9.21 -0.48
CA ARG A 47 -26.63 10.51 -0.72
C ARG A 47 -25.27 10.59 -0.02
N ASP A 48 -24.41 11.50 -0.45
CA ASP A 48 -22.99 11.50 -0.04
C ASP A 48 -22.68 12.48 1.11
N ASP A 49 -23.67 13.27 1.53
CA ASP A 49 -23.52 14.47 2.38
C ASP A 49 -24.21 14.35 3.75
N ALA A 50 -24.56 13.13 4.19
CA ALA A 50 -25.16 12.96 5.50
C ALA A 50 -24.17 13.33 6.63
N ASP A 51 -24.70 13.96 7.69
CA ASP A 51 -23.91 14.28 8.87
C ASP A 51 -23.38 12.99 9.53
N GLU A 52 -22.13 13.03 9.99
CA GLU A 52 -21.48 11.88 10.63
C GLU A 52 -22.25 11.37 11.85
N SER A 53 -22.91 12.26 12.59
CA SER A 53 -23.75 11.89 13.74
C SER A 53 -25.03 11.17 13.30
N ALA A 54 -25.60 11.56 12.16
CA ALA A 54 -26.77 10.91 11.59
C ALA A 54 -26.43 9.52 11.04
N ILE A 55 -25.25 9.39 10.43
CA ILE A 55 -24.70 8.09 10.00
C ILE A 55 -24.46 7.19 11.21
N GLU A 56 -23.91 7.72 12.31
CA GLU A 56 -23.67 6.95 13.53
C GLU A 56 -24.98 6.38 14.09
N GLU A 57 -26.03 7.21 14.15
CA GLU A 57 -27.31 6.80 14.69
C GLU A 57 -28.01 5.77 13.81
N ALA A 58 -28.01 5.97 12.48
CA ALA A 58 -28.60 5.02 11.54
C ALA A 58 -27.88 3.66 11.55
N LEU A 59 -26.58 3.64 11.84
CA LEU A 59 -25.82 2.39 11.94
C LEU A 59 -26.10 1.57 13.21
N LYS A 60 -26.57 2.19 14.29
CA LYS A 60 -26.92 1.47 15.54
C LYS A 60 -28.16 0.60 15.39
N SER A 61 -29.08 0.99 14.53
CA SER A 61 -30.35 0.32 14.25
C SER A 61 -30.50 -0.05 12.77
N ALA A 62 -29.37 -0.25 12.08
CA ALA A 62 -29.36 -0.52 10.64
C ALA A 62 -30.19 -1.76 10.29
N SER A 63 -31.04 -1.64 9.27
CA SER A 63 -31.79 -2.77 8.76
C SER A 63 -30.85 -3.79 8.07
N PRO A 64 -31.25 -5.06 7.92
CA PRO A 64 -30.48 -6.06 7.17
C PRO A 64 -30.12 -5.60 5.75
N GLU A 65 -31.01 -4.87 5.09
CA GLU A 65 -30.80 -4.29 3.76
C GLU A 65 -29.71 -3.21 3.78
N GLN A 66 -29.68 -2.36 4.80
CA GLN A 66 -28.64 -1.34 4.98
C GLN A 66 -27.29 -1.96 5.32
N ILE A 67 -27.27 -3.02 6.14
CA ILE A 67 -26.05 -3.79 6.41
C ILE A 67 -25.53 -4.43 5.12
N LEU A 68 -26.41 -4.99 4.29
CA LEU A 68 -26.04 -5.55 2.99
C LEU A 68 -25.51 -4.47 2.04
N ALA A 69 -26.14 -3.30 1.99
CA ALA A 69 -25.67 -2.17 1.21
C ALA A 69 -24.28 -1.70 1.67
N LEU A 70 -24.05 -1.65 2.98
CA LEU A 70 -22.75 -1.31 3.56
C LEU A 70 -21.68 -2.34 3.18
N LYS A 71 -21.99 -3.64 3.22
CA LYS A 71 -21.07 -4.70 2.77
C LYS A 71 -20.74 -4.63 1.27
N ARG A 72 -21.71 -4.23 0.44
CA ARG A 72 -21.46 -3.99 -0.99
C ARG A 72 -20.53 -2.79 -1.19
N ALA A 73 -20.80 -1.69 -0.49
CA ALA A 73 -19.96 -0.50 -0.53
C ALA A 73 -18.53 -0.78 -0.04
N GLU A 74 -18.38 -1.61 0.99
CA GLU A 74 -17.08 -2.12 1.45
C GLU A 74 -16.36 -2.90 0.35
N ALA A 75 -17.02 -3.86 -0.30
CA ALA A 75 -16.40 -4.66 -1.36
C ALA A 75 -15.96 -3.81 -2.55
N GLU A 76 -16.78 -2.85 -2.97
CA GLU A 76 -16.44 -1.88 -4.00
C GLU A 76 -15.25 -1.00 -3.58
N PHE A 77 -15.25 -0.52 -2.34
CA PHE A 77 -14.18 0.32 -1.82
C PHE A 77 -12.86 -0.44 -1.76
N ALA A 78 -12.85 -1.66 -1.20
CA ALA A 78 -11.68 -2.52 -1.14
C ALA A 78 -11.16 -2.87 -2.54
N THR A 79 -12.05 -3.13 -3.50
CA THR A 79 -11.66 -3.40 -4.90
C THR A 79 -11.04 -2.16 -5.54
N ALA A 80 -11.63 -0.98 -5.34
CA ALA A 80 -11.07 0.27 -5.85
C ALA A 80 -9.69 0.58 -5.25
N MET A 81 -9.50 0.33 -3.96
CA MET A 81 -8.20 0.49 -3.29
C MET A 81 -7.14 -0.44 -3.88
N ARG A 82 -7.45 -1.74 -4.02
CA ARG A 82 -6.53 -2.70 -4.65
C ARG A 82 -6.20 -2.34 -6.09
N ASN A 83 -7.20 -1.88 -6.86
CA ASN A 83 -6.98 -1.47 -8.24
C ASN A 83 -6.07 -0.24 -8.33
N ALA A 84 -6.22 0.72 -7.41
CA ALA A 84 -5.33 1.87 -7.33
C ALA A 84 -3.89 1.45 -6.99
N GLU A 85 -3.70 0.53 -6.03
CA GLU A 85 -2.38 -0.01 -5.68
C GLU A 85 -1.72 -0.73 -6.87
N VAL A 86 -2.47 -1.56 -7.59
CA VAL A 86 -1.98 -2.27 -8.79
C VAL A 86 -1.60 -1.28 -9.88
N GLU A 87 -2.37 -0.22 -10.07
CA GLU A 87 -2.10 0.81 -11.07
C GLU A 87 -0.87 1.64 -10.71
N GLU A 88 -0.70 2.02 -9.46
CA GLU A 88 0.53 2.66 -8.97
C GLU A 88 1.76 1.77 -9.19
N GLU A 89 1.65 0.47 -8.92
CA GLU A 89 2.72 -0.50 -9.17
C GLU A 89 3.03 -0.59 -10.68
N ARG A 90 2.00 -0.59 -11.54
CA ARG A 90 2.13 -0.62 -12.99
C ARG A 90 2.84 0.62 -13.52
N ILE A 91 2.48 1.81 -13.03
CA ILE A 91 3.15 3.07 -13.37
C ILE A 91 4.62 3.02 -12.94
N ALA A 92 4.90 2.64 -11.70
CA ALA A 92 6.27 2.53 -11.19
C ALA A 92 7.10 1.46 -11.93
N ALA A 93 6.48 0.39 -12.43
CA ALA A 93 7.13 -0.58 -13.31
C ALA A 93 7.43 0.02 -14.70
N GLY A 94 6.49 0.80 -15.25
CA GLY A 94 6.65 1.53 -16.50
C GLY A 94 7.82 2.53 -16.46
N ASP A 95 7.94 3.31 -15.37
CA ASP A 95 9.03 4.25 -15.17
C ASP A 95 10.40 3.56 -15.15
N ARG A 96 10.50 2.41 -14.48
CA ARG A 96 11.72 1.59 -14.48
C ARG A 96 12.05 1.06 -15.87
N ALA A 97 11.06 0.58 -16.61
CA ALA A 97 11.25 0.09 -17.98
C ALA A 97 11.74 1.21 -18.90
N SER A 98 11.14 2.40 -18.79
CA SER A 98 11.56 3.61 -19.53
C SER A 98 13.01 4.01 -19.19
N ALA A 99 13.38 4.01 -17.91
CA ALA A 99 14.74 4.31 -17.47
C ALA A 99 15.77 3.32 -18.04
N ARG A 100 15.46 2.02 -18.07
CA ARG A 100 16.33 1.00 -18.68
C ARG A 100 16.42 1.14 -20.19
N ALA A 101 15.31 1.45 -20.86
CA ALA A 101 15.31 1.70 -22.30
C ALA A 101 16.21 2.89 -22.66
N ARG A 102 16.15 3.99 -21.88
CA ARG A 102 17.07 5.12 -22.01
C ARG A 102 18.52 4.70 -21.79
N GLN A 103 18.79 3.91 -20.76
CA GLN A 103 20.15 3.43 -20.47
C GLN A 103 20.74 2.68 -21.67
N THR A 104 19.98 1.75 -22.24
CA THR A 104 20.40 0.98 -23.43
C THR A 104 20.55 1.87 -24.65
N ALA A 105 19.64 2.83 -24.87
CA ALA A 105 19.69 3.73 -26.03
C ALA A 105 20.89 4.70 -26.00
N LEU A 106 21.35 5.07 -24.80
CA LEU A 106 22.45 6.02 -24.60
C LEU A 106 23.79 5.36 -24.23
N ASP A 107 23.83 4.03 -24.13
CA ASP A 107 24.95 3.25 -23.56
C ASP A 107 25.44 3.82 -22.21
N ASP A 108 24.50 4.28 -21.38
CA ASP A 108 24.81 4.95 -20.12
C ASP A 108 25.27 3.93 -19.07
N ARG A 109 26.56 4.00 -18.70
CA ARG A 109 27.16 3.14 -17.67
C ARG A 109 26.97 3.68 -16.25
N THR A 110 26.43 4.88 -16.10
CA THR A 110 26.24 5.54 -14.81
C THR A 110 25.37 4.71 -13.85
N PRO A 111 24.23 4.13 -14.27
CA PRO A 111 23.43 3.28 -13.39
C PRO A 111 24.20 2.04 -12.91
N ALA A 112 25.02 1.45 -13.79
CA ALA A 112 25.79 0.23 -13.47
C ALA A 112 26.93 0.54 -12.49
N ALA A 113 27.64 1.65 -12.70
CA ALA A 113 28.70 2.11 -11.80
C ALA A 113 28.13 2.47 -10.41
N LEU A 114 27.04 3.24 -10.35
CA LEU A 114 26.40 3.61 -9.09
C LEU A 114 25.82 2.38 -8.36
N GLY A 115 25.18 1.46 -9.09
CA GLY A 115 24.67 0.22 -8.52
C GLY A 115 25.79 -0.64 -7.92
N GLY A 116 26.91 -0.80 -8.66
CA GLY A 116 28.09 -1.50 -8.18
C GLY A 116 28.71 -0.85 -6.93
N LEU A 117 28.80 0.48 -6.90
CA LEU A 117 29.30 1.23 -5.75
C LEU A 117 28.46 1.01 -4.50
N ILE A 118 27.12 1.06 -4.63
CA ILE A 118 26.20 0.86 -3.50
C ILE A 118 26.31 -0.58 -2.97
N VAL A 119 26.30 -1.58 -3.85
CA VAL A 119 26.43 -2.99 -3.45
C VAL A 119 27.79 -3.26 -2.78
N ALA A 120 28.88 -2.76 -3.37
CA ALA A 120 30.21 -2.89 -2.80
C ALA A 120 30.31 -2.19 -1.43
N GLY A 121 29.75 -0.98 -1.30
CA GLY A 121 29.69 -0.23 -0.04
C GLY A 121 28.92 -0.99 1.06
N PHE A 122 27.80 -1.63 0.71
CA PHE A 122 27.05 -2.45 1.65
C PHE A 122 27.87 -3.64 2.19
N PHE A 123 28.50 -4.41 1.29
CA PHE A 123 29.35 -5.52 1.72
C PHE A 123 30.59 -5.07 2.47
N LEU A 124 31.16 -3.91 2.14
CA LEU A 124 32.27 -3.32 2.87
C LEU A 124 31.87 -2.98 4.32
N VAL A 125 30.73 -2.32 4.52
CA VAL A 125 30.23 -1.98 5.86
C VAL A 125 29.97 -3.26 6.66
N LEU A 126 29.32 -4.26 6.06
CA LEU A 126 29.11 -5.57 6.70
C LEU A 126 30.43 -6.23 7.10
N ALA A 127 31.43 -6.26 6.21
CA ALA A 127 32.74 -6.83 6.49
C ALA A 127 33.44 -6.09 7.65
N VAL A 128 33.35 -4.76 7.70
CA VAL A 128 33.90 -3.95 8.79
C VAL A 128 33.20 -4.26 10.11
N MET A 129 31.87 -4.38 10.12
CA MET A 129 31.10 -4.70 11.33
C MET A 129 31.42 -6.10 11.87
N VAL A 130 31.71 -7.07 10.99
CA VAL A 130 32.12 -8.42 11.41
C VAL A 130 33.59 -8.43 11.89
N ALA A 131 34.46 -7.67 11.24
CA ALA A 131 35.90 -7.68 11.53
C ALA A 131 36.33 -6.78 12.71
N ARG A 132 35.51 -5.80 13.12
CA ARG A 132 35.82 -4.83 14.18
C ARG A 132 34.71 -4.80 15.22
N ARG A 133 35.09 -4.67 16.49
CA ARG A 133 34.12 -4.35 17.55
C ARG A 133 33.59 -2.94 17.33
N LEU A 134 32.27 -2.80 17.37
CA LEU A 134 31.58 -1.52 17.34
C LEU A 134 31.91 -0.73 18.63
N PRO A 135 31.98 0.61 18.56
CA PRO A 135 32.09 1.43 19.76
C PRO A 135 30.89 1.18 20.70
N GLU A 136 31.16 1.14 22.00
CA GLU A 136 30.10 0.95 23.00
C GLU A 136 29.05 2.08 22.89
N GLY A 137 27.77 1.70 22.84
CA GLY A 137 26.65 2.62 22.69
C GLY A 137 26.29 3.05 21.26
N ALA A 138 27.06 2.63 20.24
CA ALA A 138 26.79 3.00 18.84
C ALA A 138 25.87 2.00 18.09
N GLU A 139 25.52 0.87 18.71
CA GLU A 139 24.82 -0.26 18.07
C GLU A 139 23.50 0.14 17.40
N THR A 140 22.69 0.97 18.05
CA THR A 140 21.41 1.45 17.52
C THR A 140 21.61 2.29 16.26
N GLU A 141 22.53 3.25 16.29
CA GLU A 141 22.81 4.15 15.17
C GLU A 141 23.34 3.36 13.96
N PHE A 142 24.27 2.43 14.19
CA PHE A 142 24.78 1.53 13.16
C PHE A 142 23.68 0.63 12.59
N SER A 143 22.75 0.14 13.42
CA SER A 143 21.63 -0.70 12.97
C SER A 143 20.65 0.08 12.10
N ILE A 144 20.35 1.34 12.45
CA ILE A 144 19.51 2.24 11.64
C ILE A 144 20.19 2.51 10.28
N MET A 145 21.48 2.87 10.30
CA MET A 145 22.25 3.11 9.08
C MET A 145 22.34 1.86 8.20
N LEU A 146 22.53 0.69 8.80
CA LEU A 146 22.57 -0.59 8.09
C LEU A 146 21.22 -0.90 7.43
N GLY A 147 20.10 -0.63 8.11
CA GLY A 147 18.75 -0.77 7.55
C GLY A 147 18.52 0.15 6.34
N ALA A 148 18.97 1.40 6.42
CA ALA A 148 18.90 2.33 5.28
C ALA A 148 19.75 1.85 4.09
N LEU A 149 20.98 1.37 4.34
CA LEU A 149 21.87 0.85 3.30
C LEU A 149 21.36 -0.46 2.67
N ALA A 150 20.74 -1.33 3.48
CA ALA A 150 20.05 -2.53 3.00
C ALA A 150 18.88 -2.16 2.06
N THR A 151 18.11 -1.12 2.41
CA THR A 151 17.00 -0.62 1.57
C THR A 151 17.49 -0.08 0.23
N MET A 152 18.59 0.71 0.22
CA MET A 152 19.21 1.19 -1.01
C MET A 152 19.75 0.04 -1.88
N THR A 153 20.38 -0.96 -1.26
CA THR A 153 20.86 -2.16 -1.97
C THR A 153 19.70 -2.95 -2.57
N ALA A 154 18.60 -3.14 -1.83
CA ALA A 154 17.39 -3.77 -2.34
C ALA A 154 16.78 -2.98 -3.50
N ALA A 155 16.81 -1.65 -3.47
CA ALA A 155 16.36 -0.81 -4.57
C ALA A 155 17.20 -1.00 -5.84
N VAL A 156 18.53 -1.09 -5.71
CA VAL A 156 19.45 -1.41 -6.83
C VAL A 156 19.12 -2.80 -7.40
N VAL A 157 19.00 -3.82 -6.55
CA VAL A 157 18.62 -5.18 -6.98
C VAL A 157 17.27 -5.18 -7.69
N ASN A 158 16.27 -4.47 -7.16
CA ASN A 158 14.95 -4.34 -7.78
C ASN A 158 15.00 -3.59 -9.13
N TYR A 159 15.87 -2.59 -9.25
CA TYR A 159 16.11 -1.88 -10.52
C TYR A 159 16.70 -2.80 -11.58
N TYR A 160 17.58 -3.77 -11.24
CA TYR A 160 18.15 -4.68 -12.23
C TYR A 160 17.32 -5.95 -12.46
N PHE A 161 16.68 -6.50 -11.42
CA PHE A 161 16.10 -7.85 -11.44
C PHE A 161 14.58 -7.90 -11.12
N GLY A 162 13.98 -6.82 -10.63
CA GLY A 162 12.67 -6.86 -9.98
C GLY A 162 11.44 -7.08 -10.88
N SER A 163 11.48 -6.71 -12.16
CA SER A 163 10.30 -6.84 -13.04
C SER A 163 10.13 -8.23 -13.66
N SER A 164 11.20 -9.01 -13.71
CA SER A 164 11.27 -10.29 -14.43
C SER A 164 10.56 -11.42 -13.70
N ALA A 165 10.58 -11.40 -12.36
CA ALA A 165 9.91 -12.39 -11.52
C ALA A 165 8.40 -12.09 -11.39
N GLY A 166 8.04 -10.85 -11.02
CA GLY A 166 6.64 -10.46 -10.83
C GLY A 166 5.78 -10.55 -12.10
N SER A 167 6.34 -10.27 -13.28
CA SER A 167 5.59 -10.42 -14.54
C SER A 167 5.35 -11.89 -14.88
N ARG A 168 6.33 -12.78 -14.65
CA ARG A 168 6.17 -14.23 -14.86
C ARG A 168 5.15 -14.84 -13.90
N GLU A 169 5.16 -14.40 -12.65
CA GLU A 169 4.19 -14.80 -11.63
C GLU A 169 2.78 -14.34 -12.00
N LYS A 170 2.60 -13.07 -12.39
CA LYS A 170 1.30 -12.52 -12.82
C LYS A 170 0.80 -13.20 -14.10
N THR A 171 1.66 -13.44 -15.10
CA THR A 171 1.28 -14.20 -16.30
C THR A 171 0.88 -15.63 -15.95
N ARG A 172 1.59 -16.30 -15.03
CA ARG A 172 1.24 -17.65 -14.58
C ARG A 172 -0.12 -17.68 -13.87
N MET A 173 -0.39 -16.75 -12.95
CA MET A 173 -1.68 -16.65 -12.26
C MET A 173 -2.85 -16.38 -13.22
N LEU A 174 -2.62 -15.61 -14.29
CA LEU A 174 -3.63 -15.36 -15.33
C LEU A 174 -3.90 -16.58 -16.20
N VAL A 175 -2.87 -17.38 -16.50
CA VAL A 175 -3.02 -18.65 -17.23
C VAL A 175 -3.75 -19.68 -16.36
N ASP A 176 -3.29 -19.88 -15.12
CA ASP A 176 -3.88 -20.84 -14.18
C ASP A 176 -5.35 -20.46 -13.84
N GLY A 177 -5.62 -19.17 -13.64
CA GLY A 177 -6.98 -18.66 -13.38
C GLY A 177 -7.91 -18.70 -14.60
N GLY A 178 -7.37 -18.62 -15.82
CA GLY A 178 -8.12 -18.78 -17.06
C GLY A 178 -8.53 -20.23 -17.32
N GLU A 179 -7.65 -21.19 -16.99
CA GLU A 179 -7.93 -22.63 -17.12
C GLU A 179 -9.00 -23.11 -16.12
N GLU A 180 -9.04 -22.55 -14.91
CA GLU A 180 -10.06 -22.90 -13.90
C GLU A 180 -11.46 -22.38 -14.27
N GLN A 181 -11.54 -21.25 -14.99
CA GLN A 181 -12.80 -20.71 -15.50
C GLN A 181 -13.31 -21.46 -16.75
N ALA A 182 -12.42 -22.01 -17.57
CA ALA A 182 -12.78 -22.82 -18.73
C ALA A 182 -13.23 -24.25 -18.38
N ARG A 183 -12.98 -24.70 -17.14
CA ARG A 183 -13.36 -26.03 -16.62
C ARG A 183 -14.66 -26.07 -15.82
N LYS A 184 -15.33 -24.93 -15.61
CA LYS A 184 -16.65 -24.83 -14.98
C LYS A 184 -17.70 -24.52 -16.03
#